data_AF-A0A8J2F4J1-F1
#
_entry.id   AF-A0A8J2F4J1-F1
#
_cell.length_a   1.000
_cell.length_b   1.000
_cell.length_c   1.000
_cell.angle_alpha   90.00
_cell.angle_beta   90.00
_cell.angle_gamma   90.00
#
_symmetry.space_group_name_H-M   'P 1'
#
loop_
_entity.id
_entity.type
_entity.pdbx_description
1 polymer ?
#
loop_
_entity_poly.entity_id
_entity_poly.type
_entity_poly.pdbx_seq_one_letter_code
_entity_poly.pdbx_strand_id
1 'polypeptide(L)'
;MSATTASSSASSSSSATAEGQSQIKPEMKGDDKKEASSSPAVEESFLKSTKERGDLNQYWFSEKTIKVFIRIIEGHIEKGVAAGGQKPKVALVSCPSLYFSVAAALRQYCIVLDIDEQWRDDPGFVYYDFNMSFADEAEAGELTGHKHDCSLVVIDPPYITEEVWRKYAVCANYLARAAPAPAQLLCTTVFENRQMMQEILNVKPCHFRPSIPNLVYQYCVYVNFEHALLTEANIEIGDDDTWLKEALRAEEEERRRREAAPKSPPIVRRGAGWSKFLDEEEANRDGEDGEQKLEGQVVGG
;
A
#
# COMPACT_ATOMS: atom_id res chain seq x y z
N MET A 1 -28.73 -72.19 -28.26
CA MET A 1 -28.35 -73.60 -28.52
C MET A 1 -26.85 -73.66 -28.26
N SER A 2 -26.43 -74.09 -27.06
CA SER A 2 -26.00 -75.47 -26.75
C SER A 2 -24.57 -75.71 -27.31
N ALA A 3 -23.50 -75.70 -26.51
CA ALA A 3 -23.07 -76.68 -25.50
C ALA A 3 -22.53 -78.00 -26.14
N THR A 4 -21.45 -78.66 -25.65
CA THR A 4 -20.54 -78.33 -24.53
C THR A 4 -19.05 -78.43 -24.99
N THR A 5 -18.01 -79.09 -24.43
CA THR A 5 -17.83 -80.01 -23.28
C THR A 5 -16.34 -80.12 -22.88
N ALA A 6 -16.02 -80.11 -21.57
CA ALA A 6 -14.84 -80.73 -20.93
C ALA A 6 -13.39 -80.25 -21.29
N SER A 7 -12.32 -80.60 -20.55
CA SER A 7 -12.07 -80.84 -19.10
C SER A 7 -10.55 -81.09 -18.88
N SER A 8 -10.14 -81.46 -17.65
CA SER A 8 -8.81 -81.95 -17.19
C SER A 8 -7.69 -80.89 -17.09
N SER A 9 -6.82 -80.91 -16.07
CA SER A 9 -6.76 -81.78 -14.86
C SER A 9 -5.97 -81.13 -13.71
N ALA A 10 -6.14 -81.67 -12.49
CA ALA A 10 -5.33 -81.34 -11.30
C ALA A 10 -3.84 -81.71 -11.49
N SER A 11 -2.89 -81.17 -10.71
CA SER A 11 -2.55 -81.58 -9.32
C SER A 11 -1.36 -80.73 -8.82
N SER A 12 -1.03 -80.54 -7.54
CA SER A 12 -1.66 -80.87 -6.24
C SER A 12 -0.95 -80.11 -5.10
N SER A 13 -1.52 -80.21 -3.88
CA SER A 13 -0.98 -79.91 -2.52
C SER A 13 0.56 -79.97 -2.31
N SER A 14 1.19 -79.34 -1.30
CA SER A 14 0.79 -79.07 0.11
C SER A 14 1.80 -78.07 0.74
N SER A 15 1.72 -77.51 1.96
CA SER A 15 0.74 -77.51 3.07
C SER A 15 1.07 -76.39 4.08
N ALA A 16 0.04 -75.76 4.67
CA ALA A 16 -0.23 -75.51 6.12
C ALA A 16 0.92 -75.35 7.15
N THR A 17 0.84 -74.60 8.26
CA THR A 17 -0.10 -73.61 8.88
C THR A 17 0.73 -72.86 9.97
N ALA A 18 0.40 -71.72 10.57
CA ALA A 18 -0.85 -71.26 11.20
C ALA A 18 -0.82 -69.70 11.30
N GLU A 19 -1.90 -68.99 10.97
CA GLU A 19 -3.00 -68.53 11.85
C GLU A 19 -2.65 -67.46 12.91
N GLY A 20 -3.22 -66.27 12.71
CA GLY A 20 -3.26 -65.12 13.62
C GLY A 20 -4.35 -64.16 13.13
N GLN A 21 -5.44 -64.05 13.88
CA GLN A 21 -6.72 -63.46 13.45
C GLN A 21 -6.70 -61.90 13.56
N SER A 22 -7.63 -61.08 13.02
CA SER A 22 -8.96 -61.34 12.45
C SER A 22 -9.45 -60.17 11.54
N GLN A 23 -10.54 -60.41 10.78
CA GLN A 23 -11.47 -59.43 10.15
C GLN A 23 -10.91 -58.57 8.96
N ILE A 24 -11.48 -58.51 7.73
CA ILE A 24 -12.88 -58.36 7.22
C ILE A 24 -13.36 -56.89 7.41
N LYS A 25 -13.72 -56.09 6.39
CA LYS A 25 -14.05 -56.28 4.94
C LYS A 25 -13.53 -55.06 4.10
N PRO A 26 -13.57 -55.08 2.74
CA PRO A 26 -13.07 -53.99 1.89
C PRO A 26 -14.17 -53.01 1.45
N GLU A 27 -13.81 -51.86 0.86
CA GLU A 27 -14.50 -51.36 -0.34
C GLU A 27 -13.76 -50.26 -1.13
N MET A 28 -14.18 -50.14 -2.40
CA MET A 28 -14.08 -49.03 -3.37
C MET A 28 -12.74 -48.39 -3.78
N LYS A 29 -12.72 -48.06 -5.07
CA LYS A 29 -11.66 -47.35 -5.81
C LYS A 29 -12.01 -45.86 -5.90
N GLY A 30 -11.13 -44.99 -5.42
CA GLY A 30 -11.20 -43.54 -5.65
C GLY A 30 -10.03 -43.07 -6.51
N ASP A 31 -10.30 -42.31 -7.57
CA ASP A 31 -9.27 -41.71 -8.43
C ASP A 31 -8.91 -40.31 -7.89
N ASP A 32 -8.12 -40.25 -6.81
CA ASP A 32 -7.68 -38.98 -6.21
C ASP A 32 -6.74 -38.20 -7.15
N LYS A 33 -7.25 -37.09 -7.69
CA LYS A 33 -6.44 -36.13 -8.43
C LYS A 33 -5.46 -35.47 -7.47
N LYS A 34 -4.18 -35.64 -7.77
CA LYS A 34 -3.08 -34.92 -7.10
C LYS A 34 -3.15 -33.42 -7.48
N GLU A 35 -3.82 -32.62 -6.65
CA GLU A 35 -3.88 -31.17 -6.85
C GLU A 35 -2.48 -30.57 -6.80
N ALA A 36 -2.21 -29.65 -7.75
CA ALA A 36 -0.90 -29.02 -7.87
C ALA A 36 -0.81 -27.83 -6.91
N SER A 37 -0.18 -28.05 -5.76
CA SER A 37 0.14 -26.98 -4.81
C SER A 37 0.93 -25.86 -5.48
N SER A 38 0.39 -24.64 -5.48
CA SER A 38 1.12 -23.43 -5.83
C SER A 38 2.37 -23.30 -4.94
N SER A 39 3.49 -22.88 -5.52
CA SER A 39 4.79 -22.95 -4.84
C SER A 39 5.06 -21.70 -3.99
N PRO A 40 5.40 -21.84 -2.69
CA PRO A 40 5.74 -20.70 -1.81
C PRO A 40 7.11 -20.06 -2.14
N ALA A 41 7.81 -20.55 -3.15
CA ALA A 41 9.18 -20.15 -3.49
C ALA A 41 9.32 -18.72 -4.04
N VAL A 42 8.23 -18.06 -4.42
CA VAL A 42 8.27 -16.70 -5.01
C VAL A 42 8.23 -15.61 -3.93
N GLU A 43 7.35 -15.73 -2.94
CA GLU A 43 7.19 -14.75 -1.84
C GLU A 43 8.50 -14.53 -1.07
N GLU A 44 9.14 -15.61 -0.62
CA GLU A 44 10.43 -15.53 0.07
C GLU A 44 11.57 -15.02 -0.82
N SER A 45 11.43 -15.07 -2.15
CA SER A 45 12.51 -14.65 -3.05
C SER A 45 12.67 -13.13 -3.09
N PHE A 46 11.58 -12.36 -3.22
CA PHE A 46 11.66 -10.92 -3.46
C PHE A 46 12.35 -10.17 -2.32
N LEU A 47 11.95 -10.40 -1.07
CA LEU A 47 12.57 -9.75 0.10
C LEU A 47 14.03 -10.16 0.32
N LYS A 48 14.50 -11.24 -0.31
CA LYS A 48 15.89 -11.74 -0.23
C LYS A 48 16.74 -11.32 -1.43
N SER A 49 16.14 -11.10 -2.60
CA SER A 49 16.81 -10.64 -3.82
C SER A 49 16.85 -9.11 -3.94
N THR A 50 15.78 -8.44 -3.53
CA THR A 50 15.54 -7.02 -3.79
C THR A 50 15.82 -6.20 -2.54
N LYS A 51 16.83 -5.33 -2.62
CA LYS A 51 17.19 -4.42 -1.53
C LYS A 51 16.31 -3.18 -1.54
N GLU A 52 16.00 -2.68 -0.35
CA GLU A 52 15.42 -1.35 -0.15
C GLU A 52 16.31 -0.25 -0.76
N ARG A 53 15.66 0.82 -1.23
CA ARG A 53 16.30 1.97 -1.87
C ARG A 53 15.96 3.27 -1.16
N GLY A 54 16.85 3.69 -0.26
CA GLY A 54 16.71 4.94 0.49
C GLY A 54 16.71 6.20 -0.41
N ASP A 55 17.27 6.12 -1.61
CA ASP A 55 17.20 7.18 -2.63
C ASP A 55 15.80 7.35 -3.25
N LEU A 56 14.97 6.30 -3.20
CA LEU A 56 13.55 6.33 -3.56
C LEU A 56 12.62 6.33 -2.33
N ASN A 57 13.19 6.42 -1.12
CA ASN A 57 12.53 6.23 0.18
C ASN A 57 11.68 4.94 0.26
N GLN A 58 12.17 3.87 -0.37
CA GLN A 58 11.49 2.58 -0.54
C GLN A 58 11.84 1.61 0.60
N TYR A 59 10.85 1.24 1.41
CA TYR A 59 10.97 0.28 2.52
C TYR A 59 10.05 -0.93 2.31
N TRP A 60 10.39 -2.07 2.91
CA TRP A 60 9.60 -3.28 2.78
C TRP A 60 8.71 -3.56 3.99
N PHE A 61 7.45 -3.91 3.70
CA PHE A 61 6.59 -4.61 4.66
C PHE A 61 7.23 -5.92 5.12
N SER A 62 6.97 -6.32 6.37
CA SER A 62 7.35 -7.64 6.87
C SER A 62 6.70 -8.75 6.05
N GLU A 63 7.35 -9.91 5.99
CA GLU A 63 6.83 -11.10 5.29
C GLU A 63 5.41 -11.47 5.72
N LYS A 64 5.08 -11.30 7.01
CA LYS A 64 3.74 -11.54 7.55
C LYS A 64 2.74 -10.45 7.13
N THR A 65 3.16 -9.18 7.10
CA THR A 65 2.33 -8.08 6.60
C THR A 65 2.01 -8.26 5.12
N ILE A 66 3.01 -8.64 4.30
CA ILE A 66 2.81 -9.03 2.90
C ILE A 66 1.79 -10.18 2.82
N LYS A 67 1.98 -11.28 3.56
CA LYS A 67 1.05 -12.43 3.56
C LYS A 67 -0.39 -12.09 3.96
N VAL A 68 -0.62 -11.02 4.73
CA VAL A 68 -1.98 -10.50 4.99
C VAL A 68 -2.53 -9.76 3.76
N PHE A 69 -1.75 -8.87 3.15
CA PHE A 69 -2.18 -8.11 1.96
C PHE A 69 -2.38 -9.00 0.73
N ILE A 70 -1.51 -9.99 0.49
CA ILE A 70 -1.66 -10.95 -0.61
C ILE A 70 -2.99 -11.72 -0.49
N ARG A 71 -3.36 -12.20 0.70
CA ARG A 71 -4.66 -12.86 0.92
C ARG A 71 -5.86 -11.95 0.64
N ILE A 72 -5.74 -10.64 0.83
CA ILE A 72 -6.78 -9.65 0.48
C ILE A 72 -6.85 -9.49 -1.05
N ILE A 73 -5.69 -9.29 -1.70
CA ILE A 73 -5.56 -9.08 -3.15
C ILE A 73 -6.05 -10.31 -3.92
N GLU A 74 -5.53 -11.50 -3.60
CA GLU A 74 -5.87 -12.75 -4.27
C GLU A 74 -7.33 -13.12 -4.02
N GLY A 75 -7.80 -13.04 -2.76
CA GLY A 75 -9.20 -13.27 -2.43
C GLY A 75 -10.17 -12.27 -3.06
N HIS A 76 -9.73 -11.07 -3.45
CA HIS A 76 -10.51 -10.12 -4.26
C HIS A 76 -10.54 -10.51 -5.74
N ILE A 77 -9.39 -10.93 -6.29
CA ILE A 77 -9.29 -11.44 -7.67
C ILE A 77 -10.16 -12.70 -7.83
N GLU A 78 -10.05 -13.69 -6.95
CA GLU A 78 -10.81 -14.94 -7.02
C GLU A 78 -12.33 -14.69 -6.98
N LYS A 79 -12.81 -13.83 -6.06
CA LYS A 79 -14.22 -13.41 -5.99
C LYS A 79 -14.67 -12.71 -7.28
N GLY A 80 -13.84 -11.80 -7.81
CA GLY A 80 -14.12 -11.07 -9.04
C GLY A 80 -14.19 -11.97 -10.28
N VAL A 81 -13.33 -12.98 -10.37
CA VAL A 81 -13.37 -14.00 -11.44
C VAL A 81 -14.60 -14.89 -11.29
N ALA A 82 -14.87 -15.40 -10.08
CA ALA A 82 -16.01 -16.27 -9.80
C ALA A 82 -17.37 -15.58 -10.03
N ALA A 83 -17.45 -14.26 -9.86
CA ALA A 83 -18.66 -13.47 -10.11
C ALA A 83 -19.04 -13.34 -11.61
N GLY A 84 -18.13 -13.67 -12.54
CA GLY A 84 -18.41 -13.71 -13.98
C GLY A 84 -18.73 -12.36 -14.66
N GLY A 85 -18.58 -11.23 -13.95
CA GLY A 85 -18.81 -9.88 -14.46
C GLY A 85 -17.61 -9.26 -15.18
N GLN A 86 -17.49 -7.92 -15.14
CA GLN A 86 -16.26 -7.25 -15.56
C GLN A 86 -15.10 -7.74 -14.67
N LYS A 87 -14.07 -8.33 -15.30
CA LYS A 87 -12.91 -8.93 -14.64
C LYS A 87 -12.36 -8.04 -13.51
N PRO A 88 -11.86 -8.63 -12.41
CA PRO A 88 -11.11 -7.87 -11.42
C PRO A 88 -9.83 -7.34 -12.07
N LYS A 89 -9.39 -6.18 -11.61
CA LYS A 89 -8.10 -5.60 -11.95
C LYS A 89 -7.61 -4.83 -10.73
N VAL A 90 -6.38 -5.09 -10.29
CA VAL A 90 -5.82 -4.45 -9.09
C VAL A 90 -4.57 -3.66 -9.46
N ALA A 91 -4.52 -2.40 -9.01
CA ALA A 91 -3.33 -1.57 -9.11
C ALA A 91 -2.57 -1.58 -7.78
N LEU A 92 -1.26 -1.74 -7.86
CA LEU A 92 -0.32 -1.75 -6.74
C LEU A 92 0.61 -0.55 -6.92
N VAL A 93 0.19 0.59 -6.39
CA VAL A 93 0.84 1.90 -6.60
C VAL A 93 1.91 2.11 -5.54
N SER A 94 3.17 2.08 -5.97
CA SER A 94 4.38 2.05 -5.14
C SER A 94 4.48 0.82 -4.21
N CYS A 95 3.83 -0.29 -4.59
CA CYS A 95 3.80 -1.54 -3.83
C CYS A 95 4.45 -2.74 -4.57
N PRO A 96 5.70 -2.66 -5.06
CA PRO A 96 6.31 -3.71 -5.86
C PRO A 96 6.52 -5.01 -5.07
N SER A 97 6.87 -4.92 -3.78
CA SER A 97 6.99 -6.07 -2.88
C SER A 97 5.71 -6.91 -2.78
N LEU A 98 4.55 -6.26 -2.89
CA LEU A 98 3.25 -6.94 -2.96
C LEU A 98 3.01 -7.53 -4.36
N TYR A 99 3.25 -6.76 -5.43
CA TYR A 99 3.08 -7.25 -6.81
C TYR A 99 3.88 -8.53 -7.09
N PHE A 100 5.15 -8.55 -6.71
CA PHE A 100 6.02 -9.71 -6.88
C PHE A 100 5.74 -10.88 -5.93
N SER A 101 4.93 -10.65 -4.88
CA SER A 101 4.44 -11.70 -3.96
C SER A 101 3.07 -12.27 -4.34
N VAL A 102 2.28 -11.61 -5.21
CA VAL A 102 1.04 -12.20 -5.77
C VAL A 102 1.40 -13.42 -6.62
N ALA A 103 0.66 -14.53 -6.46
CA ALA A 103 0.86 -15.75 -7.21
C ALA A 103 0.83 -15.52 -8.72
N ALA A 104 1.79 -16.12 -9.44
CA ALA A 104 2.00 -15.84 -10.87
C ALA A 104 0.76 -16.09 -11.77
N ALA A 105 -0.14 -17.02 -11.37
CA ALA A 105 -1.40 -17.26 -12.08
C ALA A 105 -2.43 -16.13 -11.94
N LEU A 106 -2.38 -15.37 -10.83
CA LEU A 106 -3.28 -14.25 -10.53
C LEU A 106 -2.67 -12.90 -10.90
N ARG A 107 -1.34 -12.82 -11.04
CA ARG A 107 -0.60 -11.60 -11.42
C ARG A 107 -1.06 -10.98 -12.76
N GLN A 108 -1.66 -11.76 -13.65
CA GLN A 108 -2.30 -11.25 -14.89
C GLN A 108 -3.49 -10.29 -14.66
N TYR A 109 -4.03 -10.23 -13.43
CA TYR A 109 -5.06 -9.28 -13.01
C TYR A 109 -4.47 -8.07 -12.26
N CYS A 110 -3.15 -7.99 -12.13
CA CYS A 110 -2.43 -6.97 -11.38
C CYS A 110 -1.61 -6.06 -12.29
N ILE A 111 -1.46 -4.80 -11.90
CA ILE A 111 -0.42 -3.89 -12.39
C ILE A 111 0.35 -3.31 -11.20
N VAL A 112 1.64 -3.03 -11.39
CA VAL A 112 2.46 -2.26 -10.45
C VAL A 112 2.80 -0.93 -11.08
N LEU A 113 2.54 0.16 -10.35
CA LEU A 113 2.92 1.52 -10.73
C LEU A 113 4.08 1.93 -9.85
N ASP A 114 5.27 2.13 -10.41
CA ASP A 114 6.46 2.54 -9.65
C ASP A 114 7.37 3.47 -10.47
N ILE A 115 8.22 4.21 -9.77
CA ILE A 115 9.28 5.04 -10.34
C ILE A 115 10.57 4.24 -10.55
N ASP A 116 10.73 3.10 -9.86
CA ASP A 116 11.89 2.22 -10.03
C ASP A 116 11.77 1.36 -11.30
N GLU A 117 12.45 1.82 -12.35
CA GLU A 117 12.50 1.16 -13.66
C GLU A 117 13.19 -0.22 -13.66
N GLN A 118 13.73 -0.71 -12.53
CA GLN A 118 14.36 -2.05 -12.46
C GLN A 118 13.43 -3.20 -12.85
N TRP A 119 12.12 -2.96 -12.92
CA TRP A 119 11.09 -3.92 -13.34
C TRP A 119 10.41 -3.58 -14.68
N ARG A 120 10.94 -2.64 -15.47
CA ARG A 120 10.33 -2.19 -16.75
C ARG A 120 10.03 -3.32 -17.75
N ASP A 121 10.78 -4.42 -17.70
CA ASP A 121 10.56 -5.58 -18.58
C ASP A 121 9.46 -6.55 -18.08
N ASP A 122 8.86 -6.33 -16.90
CA ASP A 122 7.72 -7.12 -16.42
C ASP A 122 6.40 -6.65 -17.08
N PRO A 123 5.57 -7.55 -17.65
CA PRO A 123 4.37 -7.18 -18.41
C PRO A 123 3.25 -6.54 -17.58
N GLY A 124 3.34 -6.49 -16.24
CA GLY A 124 2.43 -5.69 -15.40
C GLY A 124 3.05 -4.42 -14.83
N PHE A 125 4.29 -4.07 -15.16
CA PHE A 125 4.88 -2.79 -14.80
C PHE A 125 4.28 -1.64 -15.62
N VAL A 126 4.07 -0.50 -14.96
CA VAL A 126 3.63 0.77 -15.55
C VAL A 126 4.49 1.85 -14.92
N TYR A 127 5.19 2.66 -15.72
CA TYR A 127 6.05 3.72 -15.15
C TYR A 127 5.20 4.83 -14.53
N TYR A 128 5.49 5.20 -13.28
CA TYR A 128 4.74 6.22 -12.56
C TYR A 128 5.63 7.10 -11.66
N ASP A 129 5.67 8.40 -11.97
CA ASP A 129 6.13 9.46 -11.07
C ASP A 129 4.88 10.17 -10.51
N PHE A 130 4.79 10.33 -9.19
CA PHE A 130 3.67 11.02 -8.54
C PHE A 130 3.54 12.50 -8.90
N ASN A 131 4.55 13.09 -9.56
CA ASN A 131 4.52 14.44 -10.11
C ASN A 131 3.95 14.53 -11.54
N MET A 132 3.60 13.39 -12.16
CA MET A 132 2.88 13.37 -13.45
C MET A 132 1.54 14.10 -13.38
N SER A 133 1.20 14.78 -14.47
CA SER A 133 -0.11 15.38 -14.69
C SER A 133 -1.05 14.37 -15.38
N PHE A 134 -2.31 14.37 -14.97
CA PHE A 134 -3.39 13.59 -15.57
C PHE A 134 -4.32 14.46 -16.45
N ALA A 135 -3.91 15.69 -16.78
CA ALA A 135 -4.70 16.63 -17.55
C ALA A 135 -4.70 16.35 -19.06
N ASP A 136 -3.62 15.75 -19.58
CA ASP A 136 -3.51 15.23 -20.94
C ASP A 136 -3.32 13.70 -20.89
N GLU A 137 -3.98 12.97 -21.80
CA GLU A 137 -3.80 11.52 -21.94
C GLU A 137 -2.42 11.16 -22.54
N ALA A 138 -1.76 12.12 -23.20
CA ALA A 138 -0.35 12.02 -23.60
C ALA A 138 0.62 12.10 -22.41
N GLU A 139 0.29 12.86 -21.35
CA GLU A 139 1.08 12.92 -20.10
C GLU A 139 0.81 11.69 -19.21
N ALA A 140 -0.44 11.21 -19.17
CA ALA A 140 -0.80 9.97 -18.46
C ALA A 140 -0.20 8.71 -19.12
N GLY A 141 0.15 8.77 -20.41
CA GLY A 141 0.94 7.75 -21.11
C GLY A 141 0.38 6.33 -20.97
N GLU A 142 1.21 5.43 -20.44
CA GLU A 142 0.87 4.01 -20.18
C GLU A 142 -0.38 3.84 -19.31
N LEU A 143 -0.61 4.72 -18.31
CA LEU A 143 -1.74 4.64 -17.39
C LEU A 143 -3.09 4.80 -18.11
N THR A 144 -3.12 5.38 -19.31
CA THR A 144 -4.35 5.59 -20.10
C THR A 144 -5.09 4.28 -20.40
N GLY A 145 -4.39 3.14 -20.50
CA GLY A 145 -4.99 1.80 -20.62
C GLY A 145 -5.65 1.25 -19.34
N HIS A 146 -5.65 2.02 -18.26
CA HIS A 146 -6.05 1.58 -16.91
C HIS A 146 -7.08 2.52 -16.25
N LYS A 147 -7.46 3.59 -16.95
CA LYS A 147 -8.44 4.61 -16.56
C LYS A 147 -9.80 3.98 -16.20
N HIS A 148 -10.22 4.16 -14.95
CA HIS A 148 -11.44 3.64 -14.33
C HIS A 148 -11.69 2.12 -14.44
N ASP A 149 -10.64 1.32 -14.64
CA ASP A 149 -10.77 -0.12 -14.82
C ASP A 149 -10.47 -0.92 -13.54
N CYS A 150 -9.72 -0.35 -12.58
CA CYS A 150 -9.28 -1.06 -11.39
C CYS A 150 -10.40 -1.21 -10.34
N SER A 151 -10.65 -2.44 -9.88
CA SER A 151 -11.65 -2.75 -8.83
C SER A 151 -11.05 -2.83 -7.43
N LEU A 152 -9.73 -2.86 -7.30
CA LEU A 152 -8.97 -2.64 -6.06
C LEU A 152 -7.74 -1.78 -6.38
N VAL A 153 -7.42 -0.81 -5.54
CA VAL A 153 -6.18 -0.03 -5.61
C VAL A 153 -5.48 -0.10 -4.26
N VAL A 154 -4.22 -0.55 -4.27
CA VAL A 154 -3.35 -0.66 -3.10
C VAL A 154 -2.25 0.40 -3.21
N ILE A 155 -2.03 1.18 -2.15
CA ILE A 155 -1.18 2.40 -2.21
C ILE A 155 -0.28 2.53 -0.97
N ASP A 156 1.04 2.57 -1.18
CA ASP A 156 2.05 2.88 -0.16
C ASP A 156 3.04 3.91 -0.72
N PRO A 157 2.80 5.23 -0.56
CA PRO A 157 3.59 6.25 -1.23
C PRO A 157 4.96 6.44 -0.56
N PRO A 158 6.02 6.81 -1.32
CA PRO A 158 7.35 7.06 -0.76
C PRO A 158 7.37 8.24 0.22
N TYR A 159 6.36 9.11 0.18
CA TYR A 159 6.19 10.19 1.15
C TYR A 159 4.72 10.30 1.60
N ILE A 160 4.53 10.38 2.91
CA ILE A 160 3.20 10.46 3.57
C ILE A 160 2.76 11.90 3.87
N THR A 161 3.28 12.91 3.16
CA THR A 161 2.83 14.30 3.30
C THR A 161 1.46 14.49 2.63
N GLU A 162 0.69 15.48 3.08
CA GLU A 162 -0.62 15.80 2.47
C GLU A 162 -0.49 16.13 0.97
N GLU A 163 0.57 16.81 0.55
CA GLU A 163 0.81 17.14 -0.87
C GLU A 163 0.92 15.87 -1.72
N VAL A 164 1.74 14.90 -1.28
CA VAL A 164 1.95 13.65 -2.00
C VAL A 164 0.71 12.77 -1.91
N TRP A 165 0.02 12.70 -0.76
CA TRP A 165 -1.26 12.01 -0.66
C TRP A 165 -2.33 12.58 -1.59
N ARG A 166 -2.42 13.90 -1.76
CA ARG A 166 -3.32 14.53 -2.74
C ARG A 166 -2.95 14.17 -4.18
N LYS A 167 -1.65 14.08 -4.53
CA LYS A 167 -1.19 13.59 -5.84
C LYS A 167 -1.56 12.11 -6.08
N TYR A 168 -1.29 11.24 -5.11
CA TYR A 168 -1.68 9.82 -5.16
C TYR A 168 -3.20 9.63 -5.20
N ALA A 169 -3.99 10.51 -4.58
CA ALA A 169 -5.44 10.46 -4.69
C ALA A 169 -5.96 10.82 -6.10
N VAL A 170 -5.26 11.66 -6.87
CA VAL A 170 -5.59 11.86 -8.29
C VAL A 170 -5.35 10.57 -9.08
N CYS A 171 -4.19 9.92 -8.88
CA CYS A 171 -3.89 8.62 -9.50
C CYS A 171 -4.93 7.54 -9.11
N ALA A 172 -5.27 7.43 -7.83
CA ALA A 172 -6.24 6.48 -7.33
C ALA A 172 -7.63 6.69 -7.96
N ASN A 173 -8.12 7.93 -8.03
CA ASN A 173 -9.41 8.25 -8.66
C ASN A 173 -9.37 8.07 -10.19
N TYR A 174 -8.22 8.26 -10.84
CA TYR A 174 -8.03 7.98 -12.27
C TYR A 174 -8.12 6.47 -12.56
N LEU A 175 -7.50 5.63 -11.72
CA LEU A 175 -7.51 4.16 -11.88
C LEU A 175 -8.81 3.50 -11.40
N ALA A 176 -9.46 4.06 -10.38
CA ALA A 176 -10.60 3.47 -9.71
C ALA A 176 -11.85 3.40 -10.60
N ARG A 177 -12.42 2.19 -10.70
CA ARG A 177 -13.76 1.93 -11.24
C ARG A 177 -14.82 2.60 -10.36
N ALA A 178 -15.70 3.41 -10.96
CA ALA A 178 -16.67 4.21 -10.22
C ALA A 178 -18.03 3.51 -10.00
N ALA A 179 -18.52 2.77 -11.00
CA ALA A 179 -19.86 2.17 -11.02
C ALA A 179 -19.89 0.92 -11.92
N PRO A 180 -20.84 -0.02 -11.74
CA PRO A 180 -21.88 -0.06 -10.69
C PRO A 180 -21.35 -0.49 -9.32
N ALA A 181 -20.16 -1.08 -9.26
CA ALA A 181 -19.43 -1.34 -8.02
C ALA A 181 -18.20 -0.41 -7.97
N PRO A 182 -18.06 0.45 -6.95
CA PRO A 182 -16.89 1.30 -6.80
C PRO A 182 -15.67 0.48 -6.38
N ALA A 183 -14.47 0.96 -6.72
CA ALA A 183 -13.22 0.32 -6.37
C ALA A 183 -12.99 0.26 -4.85
N GLN A 184 -12.45 -0.86 -4.39
CA GLN A 184 -11.86 -0.96 -3.05
C GLN A 184 -10.51 -0.23 -3.01
N LEU A 185 -10.22 0.42 -1.90
CA LEU A 185 -8.96 1.14 -1.67
C LEU A 185 -8.31 0.60 -0.41
N LEU A 186 -7.00 0.29 -0.47
CA LEU A 186 -6.16 -0.06 0.68
C LEU A 186 -4.93 0.85 0.65
N CYS A 187 -4.79 1.71 1.65
CA CYS A 187 -3.74 2.73 1.75
C CYS A 187 -2.95 2.58 3.05
N THR A 188 -1.64 2.86 3.05
CA THR A 188 -0.78 2.76 4.24
C THR A 188 -0.10 4.09 4.59
N THR A 189 -0.32 4.57 5.82
CA THR A 189 0.20 5.86 6.31
C THR A 189 0.10 5.94 7.84
N VAL A 190 0.73 6.92 8.47
CA VAL A 190 0.57 7.23 9.92
C VAL A 190 -0.85 7.66 10.29
N PHE A 191 -1.22 7.48 11.56
CA PHE A 191 -2.59 7.65 12.07
C PHE A 191 -3.14 9.09 11.93
N GLU A 192 -2.26 10.06 12.13
CA GLU A 192 -2.49 11.51 12.10
C GLU A 192 -3.14 11.94 10.79
N ASN A 193 -2.78 11.29 9.68
CA ASN A 193 -3.32 11.58 8.35
C ASN A 193 -4.79 11.20 8.18
N ARG A 194 -5.44 10.51 9.12
CA ARG A 194 -6.81 9.95 8.95
C ARG A 194 -7.87 10.97 8.53
N GLN A 195 -7.79 12.24 8.96
CA GLN A 195 -8.78 13.25 8.57
C GLN A 195 -8.64 13.58 7.08
N MET A 196 -7.40 13.82 6.64
CA MET A 196 -7.06 14.04 5.24
C MET A 196 -7.39 12.80 4.38
N MET A 197 -7.06 11.58 4.83
CA MET A 197 -7.40 10.34 4.10
C MET A 197 -8.92 10.12 3.96
N GLN A 198 -9.69 10.48 4.98
CA GLN A 198 -11.16 10.46 4.96
C GLN A 198 -11.74 11.57 4.06
N GLU A 199 -11.06 12.71 3.91
CA GLU A 199 -11.42 13.78 2.96
C GLU A 199 -11.15 13.34 1.50
N ILE A 200 -9.92 12.92 1.19
CA ILE A 200 -9.46 12.81 -0.21
C ILE A 200 -9.77 11.46 -0.88
N LEU A 201 -9.98 10.40 -0.11
CA LEU A 201 -10.25 9.04 -0.61
C LEU A 201 -11.39 8.31 0.10
N ASN A 202 -12.05 8.92 1.10
CA ASN A 202 -13.11 8.31 1.89
C ASN A 202 -12.72 6.95 2.52
N VAL A 203 -11.46 6.80 2.91
CA VAL A 203 -10.92 5.62 3.60
C VAL A 203 -10.77 5.87 5.10
N LYS A 204 -10.87 4.81 5.91
CA LYS A 204 -10.82 4.85 7.39
C LYS A 204 -9.76 3.90 7.93
N PRO A 205 -9.10 4.23 9.05
CA PRO A 205 -8.12 3.34 9.66
C PRO A 205 -8.80 2.08 10.21
N CYS A 206 -8.22 0.91 9.97
CA CYS A 206 -8.65 -0.37 10.54
C CYS A 206 -7.73 -0.82 11.69
N HIS A 207 -8.01 -1.98 12.32
CA HIS A 207 -7.30 -2.41 13.53
C HIS A 207 -5.92 -3.03 13.23
N PHE A 208 -5.77 -3.62 12.04
CA PHE A 208 -4.50 -4.15 11.56
C PHE A 208 -3.53 -3.01 11.21
N ARG A 209 -2.29 -3.10 11.72
CA ARG A 209 -1.19 -2.19 11.41
C ARG A 209 -0.08 -2.95 10.68
N PRO A 210 0.50 -2.39 9.59
CA PRO A 210 1.58 -3.04 8.87
C PRO A 210 2.88 -2.95 9.68
N SER A 211 3.69 -4.00 9.67
CA SER A 211 5.07 -3.94 10.14
C SER A 211 5.98 -3.57 8.96
N ILE A 212 6.83 -2.56 9.14
CA ILE A 212 7.82 -2.10 8.16
C ILE A 212 9.16 -2.04 8.91
N PRO A 213 9.97 -3.13 8.95
CA PRO A 213 11.00 -3.31 9.97
C PRO A 213 12.11 -2.25 10.03
N ASN A 214 12.37 -1.55 8.92
CA ASN A 214 13.41 -0.52 8.82
C ASN A 214 12.88 0.92 8.95
N LEU A 215 11.59 1.10 9.23
CA LEU A 215 10.94 2.42 9.36
C LEU A 215 10.61 2.75 10.81
N VAL A 216 10.93 3.96 11.25
CA VAL A 216 10.74 4.41 12.65
C VAL A 216 9.27 4.75 12.97
N TYR A 217 8.46 5.04 11.96
CA TYR A 217 7.05 5.43 12.11
C TYR A 217 6.13 4.23 12.03
N GLN A 218 5.33 3.99 13.08
CA GLN A 218 4.35 2.90 13.06
C GLN A 218 3.10 3.29 12.27
N TYR A 219 3.05 2.86 11.01
CA TYR A 219 1.93 3.09 10.09
C TYR A 219 0.64 2.36 10.54
N CYS A 220 -0.44 2.69 9.84
CA CYS A 220 -1.78 2.11 9.95
C CYS A 220 -2.30 1.78 8.53
N VAL A 221 -3.19 0.80 8.42
CA VAL A 221 -3.90 0.51 7.16
C VAL A 221 -5.22 1.28 7.12
N TYR A 222 -5.55 1.82 5.95
CA TYR A 222 -6.76 2.58 5.66
C TYR A 222 -7.55 1.91 4.54
N VAL A 223 -8.86 1.75 4.74
CA VAL A 223 -9.76 1.10 3.76
C VAL A 223 -11.11 1.79 3.63
N ASN A 224 -11.74 1.67 2.45
CA ASN A 224 -13.14 2.03 2.20
C ASN A 224 -14.09 0.81 2.24
N PHE A 225 -13.59 -0.36 2.67
CA PHE A 225 -14.30 -1.64 2.70
C PHE A 225 -13.99 -2.43 3.97
N GLU A 226 -14.83 -3.42 4.30
CA GLU A 226 -14.63 -4.30 5.46
C GLU A 226 -13.90 -5.59 5.07
N HIS A 227 -12.94 -6.02 5.90
CA HIS A 227 -12.24 -7.30 5.71
C HIS A 227 -11.78 -7.91 7.04
N ALA A 228 -12.03 -9.21 7.24
CA ALA A 228 -11.72 -9.89 8.51
C ALA A 228 -10.22 -9.93 8.83
N LEU A 229 -9.33 -9.98 7.84
CA LEU A 229 -7.88 -9.90 8.09
C LEU A 229 -7.41 -8.49 8.53
N LEU A 230 -8.30 -7.50 8.54
CA LEU A 230 -8.02 -6.12 8.96
C LEU A 230 -8.68 -5.75 10.31
N THR A 231 -9.45 -6.66 10.92
CA THR A 231 -10.02 -6.49 12.27
C THR A 231 -9.10 -6.95 13.39
N GLU A 232 -8.12 -7.80 13.09
CA GLU A 232 -7.19 -8.38 14.06
C GLU A 232 -5.95 -7.48 14.25
N ALA A 233 -5.44 -7.36 15.48
CA ALA A 233 -4.15 -6.73 15.72
C ALA A 233 -2.99 -7.52 15.09
N ASN A 234 -2.00 -6.81 14.52
CA ASN A 234 -0.78 -7.47 14.05
C ASN A 234 0.21 -7.65 15.22
N ILE A 235 0.39 -8.89 15.68
CA ILE A 235 1.28 -9.23 16.81
C ILE A 235 2.75 -8.80 16.63
N GLU A 236 3.17 -8.46 15.40
CA GLU A 236 4.51 -7.92 15.13
C GLU A 236 4.73 -6.53 15.75
N ILE A 237 3.66 -5.77 16.01
CA ILE A 237 3.72 -4.40 16.51
C ILE A 237 3.77 -4.36 18.05
N GLY A 238 3.21 -5.37 18.71
CA GLY A 238 3.08 -5.42 20.18
C GLY A 238 1.95 -4.57 20.75
N ASP A 239 1.21 -3.82 19.92
CA ASP A 239 -0.06 -3.18 20.26
C ASP A 239 -1.11 -4.22 20.68
N ASP A 240 -2.08 -3.80 21.49
CA ASP A 240 -3.24 -4.60 21.88
C ASP A 240 -4.51 -4.26 21.08
N ASP A 241 -5.61 -4.93 21.41
CA ASP A 241 -6.91 -4.70 20.77
C ASP A 241 -7.63 -3.41 21.23
N THR A 242 -6.94 -2.43 21.85
CA THR A 242 -7.53 -1.11 22.17
C THR A 242 -6.86 0.08 21.49
N TRP A 243 -5.66 -0.04 20.92
CA TRP A 243 -4.88 1.07 20.32
C TRP A 243 -5.72 2.05 19.48
N LEU A 244 -6.53 1.55 18.53
CA LEU A 244 -7.33 2.38 17.61
C LEU A 244 -8.45 3.12 18.35
N LYS A 245 -9.04 2.47 19.34
CA LYS A 245 -10.12 3.03 20.17
C LYS A 245 -9.57 4.13 21.09
N GLU A 246 -8.32 3.99 21.53
CA GLU A 246 -7.66 4.96 22.41
C GLU A 246 -7.11 6.15 21.63
N ALA A 247 -6.47 5.93 20.47
CA ALA A 247 -6.03 7.00 19.58
C ALA A 247 -7.20 7.89 19.12
N LEU A 248 -8.34 7.30 18.75
CA LEU A 248 -9.56 8.05 18.39
C LEU A 248 -10.16 8.83 19.57
N ARG A 249 -10.07 8.32 20.82
CA ARG A 249 -10.54 9.03 22.03
C ARG A 249 -9.63 10.18 22.39
N ALA A 250 -8.31 9.97 22.37
CA ALA A 250 -7.31 10.96 22.76
C ALA A 250 -7.42 12.22 21.89
N GLU A 251 -7.62 12.04 20.58
CA GLU A 251 -7.75 13.19 19.67
C GLU A 251 -9.15 13.83 19.69
N GLU A 252 -10.23 13.08 19.94
CA GLU A 252 -11.55 13.68 20.20
C GLU A 252 -11.53 14.55 21.47
N GLU A 253 -10.76 14.14 22.49
CA GLU A 253 -10.47 14.97 23.66
C GLU A 253 -9.58 16.18 23.32
N GLU A 254 -8.56 16.04 22.47
CA GLU A 254 -7.76 17.18 22.01
C GLU A 254 -8.59 18.19 21.20
N ARG A 255 -9.43 17.71 20.27
CA ARG A 255 -10.37 18.54 19.51
C ARG A 255 -11.28 19.33 20.44
N ARG A 256 -11.91 18.64 21.40
CA ARG A 256 -12.73 19.27 22.47
C ARG A 256 -11.94 20.29 23.28
N ARG A 257 -10.69 20.00 23.63
CA ARG A 257 -9.79 20.91 24.38
C ARG A 257 -9.42 22.16 23.56
N ARG A 258 -9.20 22.01 22.25
CA ARG A 258 -8.90 23.08 21.31
C ARG A 258 -10.11 23.98 21.04
N GLU A 259 -11.31 23.42 21.02
CA GLU A 259 -12.58 24.16 20.91
C GLU A 259 -12.97 24.89 22.21
N ALA A 260 -12.66 24.30 23.36
CA ALA A 260 -12.86 24.91 24.68
C ALA A 260 -11.77 25.94 25.04
N ALA A 261 -10.68 26.04 24.27
CA ALA A 261 -9.62 27.00 24.52
C ALA A 261 -10.16 28.44 24.34
N PRO A 262 -9.89 29.37 25.27
CA PRO A 262 -10.36 30.75 25.15
C PRO A 262 -9.71 31.39 23.92
N LYS A 263 -10.54 31.80 22.96
CA LYS A 263 -10.10 32.56 21.78
C LYS A 263 -9.35 33.80 22.28
N SER A 264 -8.10 33.97 21.83
CA SER A 264 -7.29 35.12 22.18
C SER A 264 -8.08 36.41 21.92
N PRO A 265 -8.09 37.38 22.87
CA PRO A 265 -8.81 38.62 22.66
C PRO A 265 -8.29 39.28 21.37
N PRO A 266 -9.15 39.93 20.57
CA PRO A 266 -8.73 40.54 19.33
C PRO A 266 -7.59 41.51 19.60
N ILE A 267 -6.52 41.45 18.81
CA ILE A 267 -5.35 42.32 18.97
C ILE A 267 -5.80 43.75 18.66
N VAL A 268 -6.16 44.50 19.71
CA VAL A 268 -6.47 45.92 19.64
C VAL A 268 -5.17 46.65 19.31
N ARG A 269 -4.88 46.78 18.01
CA ARG A 269 -3.91 47.74 17.49
C ARG A 269 -4.36 49.12 17.95
N ARG A 270 -3.79 49.63 19.04
CA ARG A 270 -3.98 51.02 19.47
C ARG A 270 -3.40 51.90 18.36
N GLY A 271 -4.27 52.63 17.66
CA GLY A 271 -3.83 53.75 16.83
C GLY A 271 -3.18 54.83 17.68
N ALA A 272 -2.27 55.59 17.07
CA ALA A 272 -1.36 56.56 17.67
C ALA A 272 -0.28 55.97 18.62
N GLY A 273 0.99 56.28 18.31
CA GLY A 273 2.14 55.98 19.16
C GLY A 273 3.44 55.74 18.37
N TRP A 274 3.39 54.86 17.36
CA TRP A 274 4.57 54.41 16.60
C TRP A 274 4.85 55.31 15.39
N SER A 275 5.21 56.57 15.65
CA SER A 275 5.66 57.55 14.65
C SER A 275 6.65 58.54 15.26
N LYS A 276 7.57 58.01 16.09
CA LYS A 276 8.60 58.76 16.84
C LYS A 276 9.85 57.92 17.17
N PHE A 277 10.02 56.76 16.53
CA PHE A 277 11.15 55.83 16.76
C PHE A 277 11.89 55.48 15.46
N LEU A 278 11.67 56.25 14.39
CA LEU A 278 12.37 56.14 13.11
C LEU A 278 12.95 57.49 12.63
N ASP A 279 12.41 58.61 13.10
CA ASP A 279 12.90 59.95 12.73
C ASP A 279 14.19 60.39 13.46
N GLU A 280 14.66 59.64 14.49
CA GLU A 280 15.85 59.98 15.28
C GLU A 280 17.14 59.25 14.83
N GLU A 281 17.09 58.25 13.94
CA GLU A 281 18.31 57.62 13.36
C GLU A 281 18.75 58.26 12.03
N GLU A 282 17.84 58.78 11.21
CA GLU A 282 18.22 59.47 9.96
C GLU A 282 18.72 60.91 10.21
N ALA A 283 18.28 61.56 11.29
CA ALA A 283 18.66 62.92 11.67
C ALA A 283 20.13 63.12 12.12
N ASN A 284 20.96 62.07 12.07
CA ASN A 284 22.35 62.09 12.56
C ASN A 284 23.37 61.61 11.51
N ARG A 285 23.12 61.85 10.21
CA ARG A 285 24.08 61.60 9.11
C ARG A 285 24.38 62.80 8.22
N ASP A 286 23.48 63.77 8.10
CA ASP A 286 23.68 64.95 7.25
C ASP A 286 24.34 66.08 8.07
N GLY A 287 25.66 66.05 8.21
CA GLY A 287 26.33 66.91 9.20
C GLY A 287 27.81 67.28 9.01
N GLU A 288 28.53 66.86 7.96
CA GLU A 288 29.93 67.34 7.77
C GLU A 288 30.43 67.25 6.30
N ASP A 289 29.81 68.00 5.39
CA ASP A 289 30.35 68.22 4.04
C ASP A 289 31.35 69.39 4.06
N GLY A 290 32.65 69.09 3.97
CA GLY A 290 33.77 69.97 4.34
C GLY A 290 34.87 70.12 3.28
N GLU A 291 34.46 70.52 2.07
CA GLU A 291 35.25 71.12 0.97
C GLU A 291 36.80 71.25 1.14
N GLN A 292 37.62 70.59 0.29
CA GLN A 292 38.54 71.26 -0.67
C GLN A 292 39.49 70.36 -1.49
N LYS A 293 39.68 70.78 -2.77
CA LYS A 293 40.86 70.70 -3.65
C LYS A 293 41.62 69.37 -3.91
N LEU A 294 41.57 68.97 -5.19
CA LEU A 294 42.64 69.03 -6.22
C LEU A 294 44.10 68.59 -5.89
N GLU A 295 44.76 68.15 -6.97
CA GLU A 295 46.16 67.63 -7.08
C GLU A 295 46.33 66.18 -6.55
N GLY A 296 46.86 65.20 -7.30
CA GLY A 296 47.13 65.14 -8.75
C GLY A 296 48.55 64.70 -9.11
N GLN A 297 48.86 63.40 -9.02
CA GLN A 297 50.12 62.87 -9.56
C GLN A 297 50.00 61.43 -10.12
N VAL A 298 50.80 61.15 -11.15
CA VAL A 298 50.98 59.85 -11.83
C VAL A 298 52.24 59.16 -11.29
N VAL A 299 52.44 57.89 -11.66
CA VAL A 299 53.50 56.91 -11.28
C VAL A 299 53.02 55.98 -10.15
N GLY A 300 53.14 54.66 -10.24
CA GLY A 300 53.73 53.81 -11.30
C GLY A 300 54.69 52.78 -10.70
N GLY A 301 54.39 51.49 -10.88
CA GLY A 301 55.12 50.35 -10.30
C GLY A 301 54.32 49.07 -10.47
#